data_AF-A0A2T2V523-F1
#
_entry.id   AF-A0A2T2V523-F1
#
_cell.length_a   1.000
_cell.length_b   1.000
_cell.length_c   1.000
_cell.angle_alpha   90.00
_cell.angle_beta   90.00
_cell.angle_gamma   90.00
#
_symmetry.space_group_name_H-M   'P 1'
#
loop_
_entity.id
_entity.type
_entity.pdbx_description
1 polymer ?
#
loop_
_entity_poly.entity_id
_entity_poly.type
_entity_poly.pdbx_seq_one_letter_code
_entity_poly.pdbx_strand_id
1 'polypeptide(L)'
;MNIMAGFATIIIITSLITFTGTGCGGGSGNGGKQAKGDQSQQEDHQHEGHDHQAKGTGKEHDHGDHDEAGMAKSEQGNTSVPSFQNVNEATKQVMGKVKENYFALKDAFVATDAKKASQEAKNLLASFDNEALGSLEGKQQSFYKKKYQEIEQALTTIEKSSDIKKQRKAFESVSDNMYKLLKAFGTEDGKVYRQYCPMAFDNEGAYWLSDAQKIRNPYFGDKMLKCSKVRETF
;
A
#
# COMPACT_ATOMS: atom_id res chain seq x y z
N MET A 1 36.22 37.38 27.45
CA MET A 1 35.06 37.19 28.34
C MET A 1 33.97 36.50 27.54
N ASN A 2 33.77 35.19 27.68
CA ASN A 2 32.90 34.51 28.68
C ASN A 2 31.45 35.01 28.64
N ILE A 3 30.36 34.24 28.66
CA ILE A 3 29.98 32.81 28.69
C ILE A 3 28.46 32.82 28.35
N MET A 4 27.90 31.77 27.74
CA MET A 4 26.71 31.03 28.24
C MET A 4 26.14 30.14 27.14
N ALA A 5 26.56 28.87 27.17
CA ALA A 5 25.84 27.75 26.59
C ALA A 5 24.79 27.30 27.62
N GLY A 6 23.51 27.30 27.24
CA GLY A 6 22.42 26.75 28.04
C GLY A 6 22.22 25.27 27.71
N PHE A 7 22.63 24.38 28.60
CA PHE A 7 22.28 22.96 28.55
C PHE A 7 20.94 22.74 29.26
N ALA A 8 19.93 22.31 28.52
CA ALA A 8 18.66 21.85 29.07
C ALA A 8 18.86 20.45 29.69
N THR A 9 18.62 20.35 30.99
CA THR A 9 18.70 19.10 31.76
C THR A 9 17.37 18.34 31.61
N ILE A 10 17.40 17.16 30.99
CA ILE A 10 16.26 16.25 30.90
C ILE A 10 16.23 15.38 32.17
N ILE A 11 15.21 15.58 32.99
CA ILE A 11 14.92 14.76 34.17
C ILE A 11 14.16 13.52 33.69
N ILE A 12 14.82 12.35 33.73
CA ILE A 12 14.18 11.06 33.49
C ILE A 12 13.55 10.59 34.82
N ILE A 13 12.22 10.67 34.91
CA ILE A 13 11.46 10.09 36.02
C ILE A 13 11.25 8.60 35.71
N THR A 14 12.05 7.74 36.35
CA THR A 14 11.85 6.29 36.32
C THR A 14 10.84 5.92 37.40
N SER A 15 9.57 5.75 37.01
CA SER A 15 8.55 5.20 37.91
C SER A 15 8.68 3.68 37.99
N LEU A 16 9.15 3.18 39.14
CA LEU A 16 9.02 1.79 39.58
C LEU A 16 7.53 1.44 39.68
N ILE A 17 7.05 0.48 38.88
CA ILE A 17 5.77 -0.18 39.12
C ILE A 17 6.08 -1.51 39.82
N THR A 18 5.76 -1.55 41.11
CA THR A 18 5.82 -2.75 41.95
C THR A 18 4.72 -3.72 41.56
N PHE A 19 5.13 -4.94 41.21
CA PHE A 19 4.29 -6.10 40.97
C PHE A 19 3.71 -6.59 42.31
N THR A 20 2.39 -6.57 42.45
CA THR A 20 1.68 -7.31 43.51
C THR A 20 0.79 -8.35 42.86
N GLY A 21 1.08 -9.62 43.15
CA GLY A 21 0.26 -10.76 42.77
C GLY A 21 -0.75 -11.11 43.85
N THR A 22 -1.91 -11.62 43.44
CA THR A 22 -2.92 -12.43 44.17
C THR A 22 -3.96 -12.79 43.08
N GLY A 23 -4.53 -13.98 42.88
CA GLY A 23 -4.60 -15.26 43.58
C GLY A 23 -5.67 -16.12 42.85
N CYS A 24 -5.67 -17.42 43.11
CA CYS A 24 -6.53 -18.47 42.52
C CYS A 24 -8.05 -18.22 42.54
N GLY A 25 -8.77 -18.85 41.59
CA GLY A 25 -10.19 -19.15 41.71
C GLY A 25 -10.75 -19.91 40.51
N GLY A 26 -10.87 -21.24 40.62
CA GLY A 26 -11.53 -22.10 39.63
C GLY A 26 -13.05 -22.06 39.72
N GLY A 27 -13.73 -22.43 38.64
CA GLY A 27 -15.19 -22.56 38.58
C GLY A 27 -15.64 -23.21 37.28
N SER A 28 -15.75 -24.54 37.31
CA SER A 28 -16.44 -25.36 36.31
C SER A 28 -17.96 -25.26 36.52
N GLY A 29 -18.73 -25.07 35.44
CA GLY A 29 -20.19 -25.04 35.47
C GLY A 29 -20.78 -25.34 34.09
N ASN A 30 -21.36 -26.53 33.97
CA ASN A 30 -21.98 -27.11 32.78
C ASN A 30 -23.52 -27.04 32.87
N GLY A 31 -24.20 -27.06 31.72
CA GLY A 31 -25.66 -27.24 31.58
C GLY A 31 -26.39 -25.98 31.09
N GLY A 32 -27.26 -25.97 30.09
CA GLY A 32 -27.94 -27.04 29.35
C GLY A 32 -29.39 -26.60 29.06
N LYS A 33 -29.96 -27.11 27.95
CA LYS A 33 -31.39 -27.10 27.50
C LYS A 33 -31.83 -25.91 26.61
N GLN A 34 -32.13 -26.16 25.32
CA GLN A 34 -33.41 -26.61 24.70
C GLN A 34 -34.48 -25.50 24.72
N ALA A 35 -35.38 -25.29 23.76
CA ALA A 35 -35.68 -25.77 22.40
C ALA A 35 -36.98 -25.05 21.95
N LYS A 36 -37.37 -25.20 20.67
CA LYS A 36 -38.66 -24.82 20.02
C LYS A 36 -38.82 -23.32 19.73
N GLY A 37 -39.45 -22.87 18.66
CA GLY A 37 -40.20 -23.39 17.50
C GLY A 37 -40.46 -22.12 16.64
N ASP A 38 -40.70 -22.15 15.34
CA ASP A 38 -41.96 -22.61 14.75
C ASP A 38 -41.83 -22.52 13.22
N GLN A 39 -42.61 -23.36 12.55
CA GLN A 39 -42.79 -23.46 11.11
C GLN A 39 -43.82 -22.44 10.62
N SER A 40 -43.78 -22.17 9.31
CA SER A 40 -44.91 -21.88 8.39
C SER A 40 -44.46 -20.81 7.38
N GLN A 41 -44.90 -20.77 6.13
CA GLN A 41 -45.66 -21.66 5.26
C GLN A 41 -45.39 -21.16 3.83
N GLN A 42 -45.83 -21.97 2.88
CA GLN A 42 -45.53 -21.99 1.46
C GLN A 42 -46.79 -21.55 0.70
N GLU A 43 -46.69 -20.62 -0.25
CA GLU A 43 -47.68 -20.38 -1.33
C GLU A 43 -46.88 -19.86 -2.54
N ASP A 44 -46.54 -20.67 -3.54
CA ASP A 44 -47.33 -21.09 -4.72
C ASP A 44 -48.07 -19.95 -5.43
N HIS A 45 -47.55 -19.55 -6.60
CA HIS A 45 -48.37 -19.23 -7.77
C HIS A 45 -47.60 -19.51 -9.06
N GLN A 46 -48.00 -20.61 -9.71
CA GLN A 46 -47.79 -20.87 -11.13
C GLN A 46 -48.89 -20.16 -11.93
N HIS A 47 -48.56 -19.63 -13.11
CA HIS A 47 -49.52 -19.60 -14.21
C HIS A 47 -48.81 -19.78 -15.55
N GLU A 48 -49.30 -20.79 -16.26
CA GLU A 48 -49.09 -21.19 -17.65
C GLU A 48 -49.30 -19.99 -18.59
N GLY A 49 -48.73 -19.86 -19.79
CA GLY A 49 -48.27 -20.81 -20.81
C GLY A 49 -48.59 -20.12 -22.16
N HIS A 50 -47.81 -20.37 -23.21
CA HIS A 50 -48.25 -20.34 -24.62
C HIS A 50 -47.06 -20.74 -25.50
N ASP A 51 -47.13 -21.98 -26.00
CA ASP A 51 -46.40 -22.44 -27.18
C ASP A 51 -46.89 -21.73 -28.43
N HIS A 52 -45.99 -21.45 -29.38
CA HIS A 52 -46.25 -21.69 -30.81
C HIS A 52 -44.94 -21.87 -31.58
N GLN A 53 -45.05 -22.71 -32.61
CA GLN A 53 -44.02 -23.54 -33.20
C GLN A 53 -43.56 -23.03 -34.58
N ALA A 54 -42.24 -23.18 -34.79
CA ALA A 54 -41.51 -23.48 -36.04
C ALA A 54 -41.64 -22.58 -37.30
N LYS A 55 -40.47 -22.12 -37.76
CA LYS A 55 -39.75 -22.56 -38.99
C LYS A 55 -38.93 -21.38 -39.54
N GLY A 56 -37.67 -21.63 -39.91
CA GLY A 56 -37.02 -20.81 -40.93
C GLY A 56 -35.52 -20.63 -40.79
N THR A 57 -34.80 -21.42 -41.61
CA THR A 57 -33.58 -21.04 -42.33
C THR A 57 -32.32 -20.69 -41.53
N GLY A 58 -31.35 -21.59 -41.64
CA GLY A 58 -29.97 -21.33 -41.22
C GLY A 58 -29.37 -20.13 -41.93
N LYS A 59 -28.55 -19.39 -41.18
CA LYS A 59 -27.55 -18.49 -41.71
C LYS A 59 -26.36 -18.58 -40.76
N GLU A 60 -25.23 -18.97 -41.33
CA GLU A 60 -23.93 -19.06 -40.70
C GLU A 60 -23.63 -17.75 -39.95
N HIS A 61 -23.32 -17.87 -38.66
CA HIS A 61 -22.70 -16.79 -37.91
C HIS A 61 -21.18 -16.92 -38.12
N ASP A 62 -20.71 -16.05 -38.99
CA ASP A 62 -19.32 -15.72 -39.24
C ASP A 62 -18.54 -15.51 -37.93
N HIS A 63 -17.45 -16.27 -37.77
CA HIS A 63 -16.48 -16.08 -36.72
C HIS A 63 -15.61 -14.87 -37.07
N GLY A 64 -16.16 -13.69 -36.78
CA GLY A 64 -15.42 -12.43 -36.78
C GLY A 64 -14.37 -12.46 -35.67
N ASP A 65 -13.13 -12.59 -36.11
CA ASP A 65 -11.89 -12.35 -35.40
C ASP A 65 -12.03 -11.16 -34.45
N HIS A 66 -12.08 -11.43 -33.15
CA HIS A 66 -11.89 -10.39 -32.15
C HIS A 66 -10.39 -10.17 -32.03
N ASP A 67 -9.88 -9.29 -32.89
CA ASP A 67 -8.65 -8.55 -32.65
C ASP A 67 -8.80 -7.85 -31.29
N GLU A 68 -8.37 -8.53 -30.24
CA GLU A 68 -8.16 -7.96 -28.92
C GLU A 68 -6.89 -7.11 -29.01
N ALA A 69 -7.01 -5.97 -29.70
CA ALA A 69 -6.12 -4.85 -29.58
C ALA A 69 -6.30 -4.30 -28.16
N GLY A 70 -5.69 -4.99 -27.21
CA GLY A 70 -5.42 -4.49 -25.87
C GLY A 70 -4.73 -3.16 -26.05
N MET A 71 -5.48 -2.08 -25.81
CA MET A 71 -4.96 -0.73 -25.70
C MET A 71 -3.99 -0.72 -24.52
N ALA A 72 -2.74 -1.11 -24.78
CA ALA A 72 -1.62 -0.75 -23.94
C ALA A 72 -1.63 0.78 -23.91
N LYS A 73 -2.17 1.34 -22.82
CA LYS A 73 -1.86 2.72 -22.49
C LYS A 73 -0.34 2.81 -22.52
N SER A 74 0.11 3.70 -23.38
CA SER A 74 1.50 4.05 -23.58
C SER A 74 2.24 4.08 -22.25
N GLU A 75 3.52 3.71 -22.27
CA GLU A 75 4.46 4.06 -21.20
C GLU A 75 4.38 5.58 -21.00
N GLN A 76 3.47 6.01 -20.13
CA GLN A 76 3.11 7.41 -19.99
C GLN A 76 4.22 8.09 -19.22
N GLY A 77 5.04 8.79 -20.00
CA GLY A 77 5.56 10.08 -19.59
C GLY A 77 6.96 10.00 -19.03
N ASN A 78 7.92 10.09 -19.93
CA ASN A 78 9.21 10.74 -19.72
C ASN A 78 9.01 12.21 -19.26
N THR A 79 8.45 12.41 -18.07
CA THR A 79 8.71 13.63 -17.30
C THR A 79 9.95 13.29 -16.48
N SER A 80 11.10 13.82 -16.92
CA SER A 80 12.37 13.64 -16.21
C SER A 80 12.17 14.00 -14.73
N VAL A 81 12.33 13.00 -13.85
CA VAL A 81 12.30 13.23 -12.41
C VAL A 81 13.55 14.07 -12.09
N PRO A 82 13.41 15.23 -11.43
CA PRO A 82 14.57 16.04 -11.07
C PRO A 82 15.52 15.24 -10.16
N SER A 83 16.79 15.61 -10.15
CA SER A 83 17.78 15.15 -9.17
C SER A 83 18.47 16.38 -8.58
N PHE A 84 18.15 16.70 -7.32
CA PHE A 84 18.67 17.89 -6.66
C PHE A 84 20.10 17.64 -6.16
N GLN A 85 21.05 18.46 -6.61
CA GLN A 85 22.46 18.27 -6.26
C GLN A 85 22.80 18.79 -4.84
N ASN A 86 22.03 19.75 -4.33
CA ASN A 86 22.28 20.43 -3.05
C ASN A 86 21.27 20.00 -1.97
N VAL A 87 21.09 18.71 -1.77
CA VAL A 87 20.26 18.18 -0.67
C VAL A 87 21.14 18.04 0.56
N ASN A 88 20.74 18.65 1.67
CA ASN A 88 21.50 18.56 2.91
C ASN A 88 21.46 17.13 3.50
N GLU A 89 22.46 16.79 4.31
CA GLU A 89 22.58 15.43 4.86
C GLU A 89 21.42 15.02 5.77
N ALA A 90 20.87 15.96 6.57
CA ALA A 90 19.71 15.66 7.42
C ALA A 90 18.49 15.23 6.59
N THR A 91 18.24 15.88 5.45
CA THR A 91 17.18 15.49 4.51
C THR A 91 17.45 14.11 3.91
N LYS A 92 18.70 13.78 3.53
CA LYS A 92 19.04 12.45 3.01
C LYS A 92 18.85 11.34 4.05
N GLN A 93 19.21 11.61 5.30
CA GLN A 93 18.97 10.70 6.44
C GLN A 93 17.48 10.44 6.65
N VAL A 94 16.67 11.50 6.62
CA VAL A 94 15.22 11.36 6.74
C VAL A 94 14.64 10.58 5.55
N MET A 95 15.11 10.84 4.33
CA MET A 95 14.71 10.04 3.16
C MET A 95 15.13 8.57 3.28
N GLY A 96 16.25 8.27 3.95
CA GLY A 96 16.65 6.91 4.32
C GLY A 96 15.59 6.23 5.20
N LYS A 97 15.15 6.90 6.28
CA LYS A 97 14.10 6.39 7.17
C LYS A 97 12.74 6.25 6.49
N VAL A 98 12.36 7.22 5.66
CA VAL A 98 11.13 7.17 4.86
C VAL A 98 11.15 5.97 3.90
N LYS A 99 12.30 5.74 3.24
CA LYS A 99 12.54 4.58 2.36
C LYS A 99 12.37 3.26 3.12
N GLU A 100 12.96 3.13 4.31
CA GLU A 100 12.83 1.91 5.13
C GLU A 100 11.37 1.62 5.52
N ASN A 101 10.62 2.64 5.97
CA ASN A 101 9.20 2.49 6.29
C ASN A 101 8.36 2.14 5.05
N TYR A 102 8.73 2.67 3.86
CA TYR A 102 8.11 2.25 2.61
C TYR A 102 8.33 0.77 2.32
N PHE A 103 9.54 0.25 2.57
CA PHE A 103 9.80 -1.18 2.38
C PHE A 103 9.03 -2.06 3.37
N ALA A 104 8.86 -1.63 4.62
CA ALA A 104 8.00 -2.32 5.58
C ALA A 104 6.54 -2.41 5.08
N LEU A 105 5.99 -1.31 4.56
CA LEU A 105 4.66 -1.30 3.95
C LEU A 105 4.55 -2.21 2.73
N LYS A 106 5.53 -2.14 1.81
CA LYS A 106 5.63 -3.05 0.66
C LYS A 106 5.64 -4.52 1.10
N ASP A 107 6.39 -4.86 2.14
CA ASP A 107 6.48 -6.23 2.64
C ASP A 107 5.18 -6.72 3.29
N ALA A 108 4.43 -5.84 3.95
CA ALA A 108 3.09 -6.17 4.42
C ALA A 108 2.16 -6.56 3.25
N PHE A 109 2.25 -5.86 2.11
CA PHE A 109 1.49 -6.20 0.91
C PHE A 109 1.94 -7.50 0.24
N VAL A 110 3.24 -7.79 0.25
CA VAL A 110 3.77 -9.08 -0.18
C VAL A 110 3.22 -10.22 0.67
N ALA A 111 3.13 -10.01 1.99
CA ALA A 111 2.54 -10.98 2.93
C ALA A 111 1.01 -11.06 2.88
N THR A 112 0.35 -10.23 2.05
CA THR A 112 -1.13 -10.13 1.97
C THR A 112 -1.78 -9.82 3.34
N ASP A 113 -1.07 -9.11 4.21
CA ASP A 113 -1.55 -8.75 5.55
C ASP A 113 -2.14 -7.33 5.55
N ALA A 114 -3.46 -7.24 5.43
CA ALA A 114 -4.16 -5.96 5.37
C ALA A 114 -4.05 -5.15 6.67
N LYS A 115 -4.03 -5.81 7.83
CA LYS A 115 -3.92 -5.11 9.13
C LYS A 115 -2.52 -4.55 9.31
N LYS A 116 -1.51 -5.34 8.98
CA LYS A 116 -0.13 -4.88 8.99
C LYS A 116 0.08 -3.76 7.98
N ALA A 117 -0.49 -3.85 6.78
CA ALA A 117 -0.41 -2.77 5.79
C ALA A 117 -1.00 -1.45 6.32
N SER A 118 -2.14 -1.48 7.02
CA SER A 118 -2.69 -0.29 7.67
C SER A 118 -1.74 0.28 8.73
N GLN A 119 -1.12 -0.57 9.53
CA GLN A 119 -0.16 -0.15 10.56
C GLN A 119 1.11 0.45 9.96
N GLU A 120 1.69 -0.19 8.93
CA GLU A 120 2.90 0.33 8.28
C GLU A 120 2.63 1.60 7.46
N ALA A 121 1.41 1.79 6.94
CA ALA A 121 1.01 3.05 6.33
C ALA A 121 1.04 4.20 7.34
N LYS A 122 0.57 3.95 8.58
CA LYS A 122 0.66 4.91 9.67
C LYS A 122 2.12 5.20 10.08
N ASN A 123 2.96 4.17 10.15
CA ASN A 123 4.39 4.34 10.44
C ASN A 123 5.09 5.18 9.35
N LEU A 124 4.77 4.90 8.07
CA LEU A 124 5.30 5.67 6.95
C LEU A 124 4.82 7.13 6.98
N LEU A 125 3.54 7.40 7.27
CA LEU A 125 3.06 8.77 7.49
C LEU A 125 3.86 9.50 8.57
N ALA A 126 4.06 8.86 9.72
CA ALA A 126 4.82 9.44 10.82
C ALA A 126 6.28 9.75 10.45
N SER A 127 6.90 8.98 9.55
CA SER A 127 8.28 9.22 9.12
C SER A 127 8.47 10.51 8.31
N PHE A 128 7.39 11.10 7.79
CA PHE A 128 7.42 12.40 7.10
C PHE A 128 7.28 13.60 8.07
N ASP A 129 6.91 13.36 9.32
CA ASP A 129 6.87 14.41 10.35
C ASP A 129 8.29 14.68 10.88
N ASN A 130 9.05 15.43 10.10
CA ASN A 130 10.44 15.77 10.42
C ASN A 130 10.82 17.18 10.00
N GLU A 131 11.51 17.90 10.90
CA GLU A 131 11.95 19.28 10.69
C GLU A 131 12.78 19.46 9.41
N ALA A 132 13.66 18.52 9.07
CA ALA A 132 14.51 18.63 7.89
C ALA A 132 13.71 18.66 6.57
N LEU A 133 12.49 18.10 6.55
CA LEU A 133 11.57 18.18 5.42
C LEU A 133 10.78 19.49 5.43
N GLY A 134 10.50 20.02 6.63
CA GLY A 134 9.88 21.34 6.82
C GLY A 134 10.79 22.50 6.40
N SER A 135 12.10 22.35 6.56
CA SER A 135 13.12 23.35 6.20
C SER A 135 13.50 23.35 4.71
N LEU A 136 12.85 22.54 3.86
CA LEU A 136 13.09 22.59 2.41
C LEU A 136 12.63 23.94 1.84
N GLU A 137 13.39 24.46 0.87
CA GLU A 137 13.12 25.75 0.24
C GLU A 137 13.03 25.65 -1.29
N GLY A 138 12.44 26.69 -1.91
CA GLY A 138 12.36 26.83 -3.36
C GLY A 138 11.82 25.60 -4.09
N LYS A 139 12.53 25.15 -5.13
CA LYS A 139 12.12 24.02 -5.98
C LYS A 139 12.03 22.70 -5.20
N GLN A 140 12.90 22.48 -4.21
CA GLN A 140 12.86 21.29 -3.37
C GLN A 140 11.56 21.26 -2.57
N GLN A 141 11.20 22.37 -1.93
CA GLN A 141 9.97 22.49 -1.16
C GLN A 141 8.73 22.25 -2.01
N SER A 142 8.62 22.93 -3.15
CA SER A 142 7.44 22.81 -4.02
C SER A 142 7.29 21.39 -4.57
N PHE A 143 8.40 20.74 -4.94
CA PHE A 143 8.38 19.36 -5.40
C PHE A 143 7.99 18.39 -4.28
N TYR A 144 8.63 18.51 -3.11
CA TYR A 144 8.33 17.69 -1.94
C TYR A 144 6.86 17.79 -1.55
N LYS A 145 6.33 19.01 -1.34
CA LYS A 145 4.93 19.23 -0.93
C LYS A 145 3.94 18.57 -1.88
N LYS A 146 4.15 18.71 -3.19
CA LYS A 146 3.29 18.08 -4.19
C LYS A 146 3.32 16.55 -4.11
N LYS A 147 4.51 15.96 -4.03
CA LYS A 147 4.65 14.50 -3.94
C LYS A 147 4.13 13.95 -2.61
N TYR A 148 4.43 14.62 -1.50
CA TYR A 148 3.96 14.25 -0.17
C TYR A 148 2.44 14.29 -0.07
N GLN A 149 1.77 15.30 -0.62
CA GLN A 149 0.30 15.35 -0.64
C GLN A 149 -0.33 14.13 -1.34
N GLU A 150 0.23 13.69 -2.48
CA GLU A 150 -0.25 12.49 -3.19
C GLU A 150 0.01 11.21 -2.38
N ILE A 151 1.14 11.13 -1.67
CA ILE A 151 1.50 10.01 -0.78
C ILE A 151 0.56 9.97 0.43
N GLU A 152 0.34 11.11 1.09
CA GLU A 152 -0.46 11.23 2.30
C GLU A 152 -1.91 10.79 2.08
N GLN A 153 -2.51 11.23 0.97
CA GLN A 153 -3.85 10.81 0.56
C GLN A 153 -3.95 9.29 0.35
N ALA A 154 -2.95 8.72 -0.32
CA ALA A 154 -2.90 7.28 -0.58
C ALA A 154 -2.65 6.46 0.70
N LEU A 155 -1.75 6.90 1.58
CA LEU A 155 -1.48 6.24 2.86
C LEU A 155 -2.68 6.31 3.80
N THR A 156 -3.38 7.45 3.84
CA THR A 156 -4.64 7.58 4.60
C THR A 156 -5.69 6.58 4.12
N THR A 157 -5.74 6.32 2.81
CA THR A 157 -6.64 5.31 2.24
C THR A 157 -6.24 3.90 2.67
N ILE A 158 -4.95 3.60 2.69
CA ILE A 158 -4.42 2.30 3.14
C ILE A 158 -4.72 2.08 4.63
N GLU A 159 -4.40 3.08 5.46
CA GLU A 159 -4.60 3.05 6.91
C GLU A 159 -6.07 2.75 7.27
N LYS A 160 -7.02 3.42 6.61
CA LYS A 160 -8.45 3.33 6.92
C LYS A 160 -9.17 2.14 6.30
N SER A 161 -8.57 1.46 5.34
CA SER A 161 -9.19 0.31 4.66
C SER A 161 -8.79 -1.00 5.32
N SER A 162 -9.73 -1.93 5.45
CA SER A 162 -9.46 -3.34 5.78
C SER A 162 -9.45 -4.26 4.54
N ASP A 163 -9.75 -3.70 3.37
CA ASP A 163 -9.75 -4.42 2.09
C ASP A 163 -8.38 -4.34 1.41
N ILE A 164 -7.70 -5.48 1.33
CA ILE A 164 -6.36 -5.60 0.74
C ILE A 164 -6.30 -5.14 -0.72
N LYS A 165 -7.38 -5.31 -1.50
CA LYS A 165 -7.40 -4.87 -2.91
C LYS A 165 -7.42 -3.34 -2.99
N LYS A 166 -8.25 -2.69 -2.18
CA LYS A 166 -8.29 -1.22 -2.08
C LYS A 166 -6.97 -0.65 -1.60
N GLN A 167 -6.37 -1.27 -0.59
CA GLN A 167 -5.05 -0.87 -0.10
C GLN A 167 -3.96 -1.00 -1.18
N ARG A 168 -3.93 -2.12 -1.91
CA ARG A 168 -2.99 -2.33 -3.03
C ARG A 168 -3.16 -1.29 -4.13
N LYS A 169 -4.39 -0.93 -4.50
CA LYS A 169 -4.62 0.11 -5.51
C LYS A 169 -4.13 1.48 -5.03
N ALA A 170 -4.33 1.83 -3.76
CA ALA A 170 -3.76 3.04 -3.19
C ALA A 170 -2.21 3.00 -3.13
N PHE A 171 -1.63 1.84 -2.87
CA PHE A 171 -0.17 1.66 -2.80
C PHE A 171 0.57 1.93 -4.12
N GLU A 172 -0.12 1.82 -5.26
CA GLU A 172 0.40 2.24 -6.56
C GLU A 172 0.84 3.73 -6.54
N SER A 173 -0.04 4.61 -6.05
CA SER A 173 0.25 6.05 -5.91
C SER A 173 1.40 6.31 -4.94
N VAL A 174 1.46 5.57 -3.83
CA VAL A 174 2.58 5.65 -2.88
C VAL A 174 3.88 5.29 -3.57
N SER A 175 3.91 4.19 -4.31
CA SER A 175 5.11 3.67 -4.99
C SER A 175 5.65 4.64 -6.05
N ASP A 176 4.78 5.19 -6.89
CA ASP A 176 5.17 6.12 -7.93
C ASP A 176 5.71 7.45 -7.37
N ASN A 177 5.11 7.95 -6.30
CA ASN A 177 5.54 9.19 -5.68
C ASN A 177 6.77 9.00 -4.78
N MET A 178 6.92 7.85 -4.14
CA MET A 178 8.13 7.49 -3.43
C MET A 178 9.32 7.40 -4.38
N TYR A 179 9.15 6.79 -5.56
CA TYR A 179 10.19 6.78 -6.59
C TYR A 179 10.64 8.21 -6.95
N LYS A 180 9.67 9.10 -7.17
CA LYS A 180 9.95 10.50 -7.50
C LYS A 180 10.70 11.23 -6.38
N LEU A 181 10.33 11.01 -5.12
CA LEU A 181 11.02 11.59 -3.97
C LEU A 181 12.45 11.06 -3.84
N LEU A 182 12.64 9.73 -3.84
CA LEU A 182 13.96 9.14 -3.64
C LEU A 182 14.94 9.48 -4.78
N LYS A 183 14.46 9.57 -6.04
CA LYS A 183 15.29 10.05 -7.15
C LYS A 183 15.66 11.53 -7.04
N ALA A 184 14.77 12.35 -6.52
CA ALA A 184 14.98 13.79 -6.41
C ALA A 184 15.89 14.17 -5.26
N PHE A 185 15.73 13.53 -4.10
CA PHE A 185 16.44 13.88 -2.89
C PHE A 185 17.65 12.98 -2.60
N GLY A 186 17.66 11.75 -3.13
CA GLY A 186 18.62 10.72 -2.74
C GLY A 186 18.41 10.24 -1.30
N THR A 187 19.23 9.29 -0.88
CA THR A 187 19.32 8.78 0.49
C THR A 187 20.78 8.69 0.91
N GLU A 188 21.05 8.55 2.20
CA GLU A 188 22.40 8.40 2.73
C GLU A 188 23.10 7.13 2.23
N ASP A 189 22.33 6.05 2.03
CA ASP A 189 22.83 4.77 1.55
C ASP A 189 21.72 3.90 0.93
N GLY A 190 22.06 2.65 0.64
CA GLY A 190 21.12 1.58 0.31
C GLY A 190 20.62 1.60 -1.13
N LYS A 191 20.86 0.50 -1.84
CA LYS A 191 20.47 0.33 -3.25
C LYS A 191 18.96 0.16 -3.38
N VAL A 192 18.34 0.86 -4.32
CA VAL A 192 16.90 0.78 -4.57
C VAL A 192 16.65 0.21 -5.96
N TYR A 193 15.89 -0.88 -6.02
CA TYR A 193 15.46 -1.53 -7.25
C TYR A 193 14.05 -1.07 -7.60
N ARG A 194 13.87 -0.42 -8.75
CA ARG A 194 12.54 -0.15 -9.30
C ARG A 194 12.10 -1.35 -10.11
N GLN A 195 11.05 -2.02 -9.63
CA GLN A 195 10.50 -3.22 -10.24
C GLN A 195 9.15 -2.91 -10.89
N TYR A 196 8.76 -3.71 -11.87
CA TYR A 196 7.55 -3.51 -12.65
C TYR A 196 6.81 -4.83 -12.88
N CYS A 197 5.48 -4.79 -12.83
CA CYS A 197 4.61 -5.90 -13.18
C CYS A 197 3.63 -5.42 -14.28
N PRO A 198 3.68 -5.97 -15.50
CA PRO A 198 2.74 -5.58 -16.56
C PRO A 198 1.30 -6.04 -16.30
N MET A 199 1.10 -7.03 -15.43
CA MET A 199 -0.23 -7.62 -15.16
C MET A 199 -0.95 -6.99 -13.97
N ALA A 200 -0.33 -6.03 -13.27
CA ALA A 200 -0.99 -5.37 -12.14
C ALA A 200 -2.23 -4.62 -12.61
N PHE A 201 -3.30 -4.66 -11.80
CA PHE A 201 -4.56 -3.94 -12.02
C PHE A 201 -5.12 -4.14 -13.44
N ASP A 202 -5.54 -5.37 -13.76
CA ASP A 202 -6.17 -5.70 -15.04
C ASP A 202 -5.29 -5.36 -16.26
N ASN A 203 -3.99 -5.67 -16.15
CA ASN A 203 -2.96 -5.40 -17.16
C ASN A 203 -2.67 -3.91 -17.45
N GLU A 204 -3.09 -3.00 -16.56
CA GLU A 204 -2.63 -1.59 -16.60
C GLU A 204 -1.12 -1.49 -16.31
N GLY A 205 -0.63 -2.41 -15.48
CA GLY A 205 0.76 -2.49 -15.06
C GLY A 205 1.13 -1.45 -13.99
N ALA A 206 2.08 -1.80 -13.12
CA ALA A 206 2.46 -0.93 -12.01
C ALA A 206 3.91 -1.12 -11.58
N TYR A 207 4.51 -0.03 -11.07
CA TYR A 207 5.85 0.01 -10.53
C TYR A 207 5.84 -0.09 -9.00
N TRP A 208 6.94 -0.58 -8.42
CA TRP A 208 7.24 -0.45 -6.98
C TRP A 208 8.75 -0.41 -6.75
N LEU A 209 9.15 -0.05 -5.53
CA LEU A 209 10.55 -0.06 -5.12
C LEU A 209 10.85 -1.24 -4.21
N SER A 210 12.08 -1.73 -4.23
CA SER A 210 12.55 -2.85 -3.41
C SER A 210 14.00 -2.60 -2.98
N ASP A 211 14.33 -3.05 -1.78
CA ASP A 211 15.69 -3.16 -1.24
C ASP A 211 16.43 -4.40 -1.78
N ALA A 212 15.68 -5.39 -2.29
CA ALA A 212 16.22 -6.61 -2.87
C ALA A 212 16.02 -6.68 -4.38
N GLN A 213 17.02 -7.24 -5.10
CA GLN A 213 16.90 -7.58 -6.52
C GLN A 213 15.86 -8.69 -6.75
N LYS A 214 15.69 -9.60 -5.76
CA LYS A 214 14.68 -10.65 -5.82
C LYS A 214 13.29 -10.02 -5.87
N ILE A 215 12.51 -10.42 -6.86
CA ILE A 215 11.16 -9.90 -7.07
C ILE A 215 10.19 -10.53 -6.07
N ARG A 216 9.52 -9.67 -5.31
CA ARG A 216 8.41 -10.01 -4.42
C ARG A 216 7.30 -9.01 -4.69
N ASN A 217 6.25 -9.44 -5.40
CA ASN A 217 5.28 -8.54 -5.98
C ASN A 217 4.19 -8.12 -4.96
N PRO A 218 4.15 -6.84 -4.53
CA PRO A 218 3.18 -6.39 -3.53
C PRO A 218 1.73 -6.41 -4.03
N TYR A 219 1.50 -6.43 -5.35
CA TYR A 219 0.16 -6.38 -5.95
C TYR A 219 -0.52 -7.76 -6.00
N PHE A 220 0.26 -8.83 -5.99
CA PHE A 220 -0.26 -10.20 -6.09
C PHE A 220 0.00 -11.06 -4.85
N GLY A 221 0.85 -10.60 -3.92
CA GLY A 221 1.21 -11.34 -2.71
C GLY A 221 1.71 -12.75 -3.05
N ASP A 222 1.10 -13.77 -2.45
CA ASP A 222 1.49 -15.18 -2.62
C ASP A 222 1.29 -15.72 -4.04
N LYS A 223 0.54 -15.02 -4.90
CA LYS A 223 0.28 -15.49 -6.28
C LYS A 223 1.49 -15.37 -7.22
N MET A 224 2.64 -14.87 -6.73
CA MET A 224 4.00 -14.93 -7.29
C MET A 224 4.13 -15.22 -8.80
N LEU A 225 3.55 -14.32 -9.61
CA LEU A 225 3.63 -14.40 -11.07
C LEU A 225 5.04 -14.01 -11.55
N LYS A 226 5.61 -14.80 -12.47
CA LYS A 226 6.98 -14.61 -13.00
C LYS A 226 7.12 -13.48 -14.04
N CYS A 227 6.08 -12.67 -14.25
CA CYS A 227 6.05 -11.65 -15.30
C CYS A 227 6.76 -10.33 -14.92
N SER A 228 7.13 -10.17 -13.65
CA SER A 228 7.75 -8.96 -13.14
C SER A 228 9.23 -8.85 -13.49
N LYS A 229 9.76 -7.62 -13.60
CA LYS A 229 11.16 -7.33 -13.98
C LYS A 229 11.73 -6.17 -13.16
N VAL A 230 13.04 -6.18 -12.92
CA VAL A 230 13.79 -5.00 -12.48
C VAL A 230 13.95 -4.06 -13.68
N ARG A 231 13.61 -2.78 -13.53
CA ARG A 231 13.65 -1.77 -14.59
C ARG A 231 14.74 -0.74 -14.38
N GLU A 232 15.02 -0.42 -13.13
CA GLU A 232 16.02 0.58 -12.77
C GLU A 232 16.67 0.19 -11.44
N THR A 233 17.89 0.68 -11.24
CA THR A 233 18.55 0.61 -9.95
C THR A 233 19.31 1.90 -9.71
N PHE A 234 19.18 2.46 -8.51
CA PHE A 234 19.82 3.70 -8.10
C PHE A 234 20.20 3.66 -6.62
#